data_AF-A0AAJ2RZX6-F1
#
_entry.id   AF-A0AAJ2RZX6-F1
#
_cell.length_a   1.000
_cell.length_b   1.000
_cell.length_c   1.000
_cell.angle_alpha   90.00
_cell.angle_beta   90.00
_cell.angle_gamma   90.00
#
_symmetry.space_group_name_H-M   'P 1'
#
loop_
_entity.id
_entity.type
_entity.pdbx_description
1 polymer ?
#
loop_
_entity_poly.entity_id
_entity_poly.type
_entity_poly.pdbx_seq_one_letter_code
_entity_poly.pdbx_strand_id
1 'polypeptide(L)'
;MVRQSGLSLIEALIALVILAFGLIGVAAMQVTALQSASAGYTQSLANVAAVDAQERIWAALSSYQDCDTIPLATIESAWHSHWFAGQQAALGYAQGQESRIDRQGCRFDVVVRLRTEPNESDDIFNYVFQLPNQP
;
A
#
# COMPACT_ATOMS: atom_id res chain seq x y z
N MET A 1 -21.96 -53.64 29.29
CA MET A 1 -20.55 -53.75 28.86
C MET A 1 -20.45 -53.16 27.46
N VAL A 2 -19.73 -52.05 27.28
CA VAL A 2 -19.52 -51.44 25.96
C VAL A 2 -18.34 -52.16 25.30
N ARG A 3 -18.57 -52.78 24.13
CA ARG A 3 -17.53 -53.43 23.32
C ARG A 3 -16.67 -52.34 22.67
N GLN A 4 -15.35 -52.34 22.90
CA GLN A 4 -14.42 -51.48 22.16
C GLN A 4 -14.16 -52.10 20.77
N SER A 5 -14.53 -51.36 19.73
CA SER A 5 -14.17 -51.66 18.34
C SER A 5 -12.76 -51.12 18.09
N GLY A 6 -11.80 -51.99 17.75
CA GLY A 6 -10.44 -51.57 17.40
C GLY A 6 -10.40 -50.89 16.02
N LEU A 7 -9.56 -49.87 15.88
CA LEU A 7 -9.36 -49.16 14.62
C LEU A 7 -8.58 -50.06 13.63
N SER A 8 -9.04 -50.15 12.38
CA SER A 8 -8.28 -50.88 11.34
C SER A 8 -7.11 -50.04 10.82
N LEU A 9 -6.02 -50.67 10.39
CA LEU A 9 -4.86 -49.97 9.81
C LEU A 9 -5.27 -49.11 8.60
N ILE A 10 -6.18 -49.61 7.77
CA ILE A 10 -6.68 -48.88 6.61
C ILE A 10 -7.55 -47.67 6.99
N GLU A 11 -8.26 -47.77 8.11
CA GLU A 11 -9.09 -46.69 8.64
C GLU A 11 -8.22 -45.54 9.16
N ALA A 12 -7.13 -45.86 9.87
CA ALA A 12 -6.14 -44.87 10.29
C ALA A 12 -5.48 -44.17 9.09
N LEU A 13 -5.14 -44.92 8.04
CA LEU A 13 -4.55 -44.37 6.82
C LEU A 13 -5.52 -43.44 6.09
N ILE A 14 -6.79 -43.82 5.95
CA ILE A 14 -7.81 -42.97 5.33
C ILE A 14 -8.03 -41.70 6.17
N ALA A 15 -8.09 -41.81 7.50
CA ALA A 15 -8.22 -40.66 8.39
C ALA A 15 -7.03 -39.69 8.26
N LEU A 16 -5.81 -40.21 8.18
CA LEU A 16 -4.60 -39.41 7.95
C LEU A 16 -4.67 -38.66 6.60
N VAL A 17 -5.13 -39.33 5.54
CA VAL A 17 -5.28 -38.72 4.21
C VAL A 17 -6.30 -37.58 4.23
N ILE A 18 -7.47 -37.81 4.83
CA ILE A 18 -8.51 -36.78 4.97
C ILE A 18 -7.98 -35.58 5.77
N LEU A 19 -7.28 -35.85 6.89
CA LEU A 19 -6.67 -34.81 7.72
C LEU A 19 -5.61 -34.02 6.96
N ALA A 20 -4.76 -34.69 6.18
CA ALA A 20 -3.76 -34.03 5.35
C ALA A 20 -4.40 -33.06 4.34
N PHE A 21 -5.47 -33.48 3.64
CA PHE A 21 -6.21 -32.59 2.74
C PHE A 21 -6.86 -31.41 3.49
N GLY A 22 -7.41 -31.64 4.68
CA GLY A 22 -7.95 -30.57 5.51
C GLY A 22 -6.91 -29.52 5.90
N LEU A 23 -5.71 -29.95 6.28
CA LEU A 23 -4.60 -29.05 6.63
C LEU A 23 -4.09 -28.25 5.42
N ILE A 24 -4.03 -28.86 4.23
CA ILE A 24 -3.68 -28.17 3.00
C ILE A 24 -4.71 -27.07 2.68
N GLY A 25 -6.00 -27.35 2.89
CA GLY A 25 -7.07 -26.36 2.73
C GLY A 25 -6.88 -25.15 3.65
N VAL A 26 -6.54 -25.38 4.93
CA VAL A 26 -6.26 -24.30 5.89
C VAL A 26 -5.01 -23.51 5.49
N ALA A 27 -3.94 -24.18 5.05
CA ALA A 27 -2.72 -23.52 4.60
C ALA A 27 -2.97 -22.61 3.39
N ALA A 28 -3.79 -23.05 2.43
CA ALA A 28 -4.18 -22.23 1.29
C ALA A 28 -4.93 -20.96 1.72
N MET A 29 -5.86 -21.08 2.68
CA MET A 29 -6.56 -19.92 3.26
C MET A 29 -5.61 -18.96 3.97
N GLN A 30 -4.56 -19.46 4.62
CA GLN A 30 -3.57 -18.61 5.27
C GLN A 30 -2.76 -17.80 4.25
N VAL A 31 -2.38 -18.41 3.12
CA VAL A 31 -1.67 -17.70 2.05
C VAL A 31 -2.53 -16.56 1.48
N THR A 32 -3.81 -16.80 1.22
CA THR A 32 -4.70 -15.75 0.70
C THR A 32 -4.94 -14.63 1.71
N ALA A 33 -5.03 -14.95 3.01
CA ALA A 33 -5.12 -13.95 4.06
C ALA A 33 -3.85 -13.08 4.17
N LEU A 34 -2.67 -13.65 3.95
CA LEU A 34 -1.43 -12.88 3.92
C LEU A 34 -1.36 -11.95 2.70
N GLN A 35 -1.79 -12.42 1.53
CA GLN A 35 -1.85 -11.60 0.32
C GLN A 35 -2.79 -10.40 0.48
N SER A 36 -3.96 -10.59 1.08
CA SER A 36 -4.89 -9.50 1.33
C SER A 36 -4.36 -8.51 2.36
N ALA A 37 -3.66 -8.99 3.40
CA ALA A 37 -3.01 -8.13 4.38
C ALA A 37 -1.89 -7.29 3.75
N SER A 38 -1.06 -7.88 2.89
CA SER A 38 0.00 -7.13 2.21
C SER A 38 -0.55 -6.06 1.26
N ALA A 39 -1.64 -6.36 0.54
CA ALA A 39 -2.30 -5.37 -0.34
C ALA A 39 -2.90 -4.21 0.47
N GLY A 40 -3.55 -4.50 1.61
CA GLY A 40 -4.05 -3.44 2.50
C GLY A 40 -2.93 -2.58 3.10
N TYR A 41 -1.77 -3.18 3.37
CA TYR A 41 -0.61 -2.47 3.87
C TYR A 41 -0.02 -1.49 2.83
N THR A 42 0.15 -1.92 1.57
CA THR A 42 0.66 -1.04 0.49
C THR A 42 -0.27 0.15 0.25
N GLN A 43 -1.59 -0.09 0.21
CA GLN A 43 -2.59 0.97 0.12
C GLN A 43 -2.52 1.94 1.31
N SER A 44 -2.33 1.42 2.52
CA SER A 44 -2.21 2.27 3.71
C SER A 44 -0.98 3.16 3.64
N LEU A 45 0.17 2.63 3.20
CA LEU A 45 1.39 3.42 2.99
C LEU A 45 1.20 4.46 1.88
N ALA A 46 0.51 4.12 0.78
CA ALA A 46 0.21 5.08 -0.29
C ALA A 46 -0.62 6.27 0.23
N ASN A 47 -1.61 6.00 1.09
CA ASN A 47 -2.42 7.04 1.71
C ASN A 47 -1.59 7.94 2.63
N VAL A 48 -0.72 7.36 3.45
CA VAL A 48 0.19 8.14 4.32
C VAL A 48 1.15 8.98 3.47
N ALA A 49 1.69 8.43 2.39
CA ALA A 49 2.55 9.18 1.47
C ALA A 49 1.82 10.37 0.85
N ALA A 50 0.56 10.20 0.44
CA ALA A 50 -0.23 11.30 -0.10
C ALA A 50 -0.56 12.38 0.93
N VAL A 51 -0.87 11.99 2.17
CA VAL A 51 -1.09 12.93 3.28
C VAL A 51 0.19 13.69 3.61
N ASP A 52 1.35 13.03 3.64
CA ASP A 52 2.65 13.71 3.84
C ASP A 52 2.95 14.72 2.72
N ALA A 53 2.64 14.40 1.46
CA ALA A 53 2.73 15.38 0.36
C ALA A 53 1.83 16.59 0.61
N GLN A 54 0.58 16.36 1.02
CA GLN A 54 -0.36 17.42 1.38
C GLN A 54 0.21 18.29 2.52
N GLU A 55 0.67 17.68 3.61
CA GLU A 55 1.22 18.39 4.76
C GLU A 55 2.43 19.25 4.39
N ARG A 56 3.31 18.78 3.51
CA ARG A 56 4.44 19.56 2.99
C ARG A 56 3.98 20.80 2.21
N ILE A 57 2.92 20.67 1.40
CA ILE A 57 2.36 21.81 0.66
C ILE A 57 1.69 22.80 1.61
N TRP A 58 0.94 22.33 2.62
CA TRP A 58 0.38 23.20 3.67
C TRP A 58 1.46 23.92 4.46
N ALA A 59 2.55 23.22 4.82
CA ALA A 59 3.70 23.82 5.47
C ALA A 59 4.35 24.89 4.59
N ALA A 60 4.48 24.64 3.28
CA ALA A 60 4.98 25.62 2.33
C ALA A 60 4.06 26.84 2.23
N LEU A 61 2.74 26.67 2.23
CA LEU A 61 1.80 27.81 2.25
C LEU A 61 2.09 28.76 3.41
N SER A 62 2.42 28.25 4.59
CA SER A 62 2.78 29.10 5.75
C SER A 62 4.03 29.95 5.51
N SER A 63 4.94 29.53 4.64
CA SER A 63 6.17 30.26 4.30
C SER A 63 5.98 31.22 3.12
N TYR A 64 5.20 30.81 2.12
CA TYR A 64 5.03 31.53 0.85
C TYR A 64 3.79 32.43 0.81
N GLN A 65 2.81 32.22 1.69
CA GLN A 65 1.55 32.96 1.83
C GLN A 65 0.62 32.94 0.60
N ASP A 66 1.10 32.45 -0.54
CA ASP A 66 0.35 32.28 -1.79
C ASP A 66 0.56 30.87 -2.34
N CYS A 67 -0.53 30.22 -2.73
CA CYS A 67 -0.54 28.88 -3.30
C CYS A 67 0.23 28.81 -4.64
N ASP A 68 0.27 29.91 -5.40
CA ASP A 68 0.86 29.95 -6.73
C ASP A 68 2.39 30.04 -6.70
N THR A 69 2.95 30.49 -5.57
CA THR A 69 4.40 30.66 -5.39
C THR A 69 5.08 29.46 -4.72
N ILE A 70 4.31 28.45 -4.31
CA ILE A 70 4.84 27.23 -3.68
C ILE A 70 5.77 26.49 -4.66
N PRO A 71 7.02 26.17 -4.26
CA PRO A 71 7.99 25.48 -5.12
C PRO A 71 7.68 23.98 -5.20
N LEU A 72 6.71 23.62 -6.06
CA LEU A 72 6.19 22.25 -6.16
C LEU A 72 7.28 21.23 -6.50
N ALA A 73 8.17 21.53 -7.44
CA ALA A 73 9.23 20.62 -7.86
C ALA A 73 10.20 20.27 -6.71
N THR A 74 10.48 21.21 -5.81
CA THR A 74 11.33 20.97 -4.63
C THR A 74 10.61 20.09 -3.60
N ILE A 75 9.31 20.32 -3.40
CA ILE A 75 8.49 19.48 -2.51
C ILE A 75 8.37 18.07 -3.06
N GLU A 76 8.08 17.93 -4.35
CA GLU A 76 7.91 16.65 -5.03
C GLU A 76 9.20 15.83 -5.01
N SER A 77 10.36 16.43 -5.32
CA SER A 77 11.64 15.72 -5.24
C SER A 77 11.98 15.29 -3.80
N ALA A 78 11.73 16.14 -2.81
CA ALA A 78 11.95 15.79 -1.40
C ALA A 78 11.01 14.66 -0.95
N TRP A 79 9.73 14.74 -1.29
CA TRP A 79 8.73 13.71 -1.05
C TRP A 79 9.11 12.38 -1.72
N HIS A 80 9.54 12.43 -2.97
CA HIS A 80 9.93 11.26 -3.76
C HIS A 80 11.17 10.57 -3.16
N SER A 81 12.16 11.36 -2.76
CA SER A 81 13.33 10.84 -2.05
C SER A 81 12.97 10.18 -0.71
N HIS A 82 11.96 10.70 0.00
CA HIS A 82 11.55 10.12 1.27
C HIS A 82 10.78 8.81 1.10
N TRP A 83 9.86 8.75 0.13
CA TRP A 83 8.93 7.63 -0.01
C TRP A 83 9.38 6.54 -0.99
N PHE A 84 10.10 6.88 -2.06
CA PHE A 84 10.37 5.94 -3.17
C PHE A 84 11.85 5.69 -3.44
N ALA A 85 12.74 6.69 -3.25
CA ALA A 85 14.14 6.58 -3.69
C ALA A 85 15.19 6.56 -2.56
N GLY A 86 14.79 6.84 -1.33
CA GLY A 86 15.69 6.91 -0.18
C GLY A 86 16.12 5.53 0.35
N GLN A 87 17.25 5.49 1.05
CA GLN A 87 17.77 4.27 1.70
C GLN A 87 16.76 3.62 2.66
N GLN A 88 15.85 4.42 3.23
CA GLN A 88 14.82 4.01 4.19
C GLN A 88 13.40 4.22 3.64
N ALA A 89 13.28 4.32 2.31
CA ALA A 89 12.01 4.55 1.64
C ALA A 89 11.03 3.39 1.91
N ALA A 90 9.94 3.68 2.61
CA ALA A 90 8.93 2.67 2.96
C ALA A 90 8.25 2.09 1.72
N LEU A 91 8.17 2.84 0.61
CA LEU A 91 7.61 2.39 -0.67
C LEU A 91 8.71 2.12 -1.71
N GLY A 92 9.98 2.01 -1.34
CA GLY A 92 11.08 1.79 -2.30
C GLY A 92 11.02 0.46 -3.05
N TYR A 93 10.25 -0.52 -2.54
CA TYR A 93 10.00 -1.79 -3.23
C TYR A 93 8.92 -1.69 -4.31
N ALA A 94 8.01 -0.71 -4.20
CA ALA A 94 6.98 -0.45 -5.18
C ALA A 94 7.55 0.62 -6.13
N GLN A 95 7.63 0.33 -7.42
CA GLN A 95 8.23 1.15 -8.47
C GLN A 95 7.45 2.47 -8.68
N GLY A 96 7.36 3.32 -7.66
CA GLY A 96 6.55 4.53 -7.62
C GLY A 96 7.24 5.75 -8.19
N GLN A 97 8.18 5.54 -9.11
CA GLN A 97 8.94 6.59 -9.78
C GLN A 97 8.02 7.56 -10.56
N GLU A 98 6.86 7.09 -11.01
CA GLU A 98 5.84 7.88 -11.72
C GLU A 98 4.83 8.58 -10.79
N SER A 99 4.97 8.43 -9.47
CA SER A 99 4.18 9.18 -8.51
C SER A 99 4.54 10.65 -8.63
N ARG A 100 3.51 11.51 -8.66
CA ARG A 100 3.69 12.94 -8.94
C ARG A 100 2.75 13.82 -8.14
N ILE A 101 3.10 15.09 -8.06
CA ILE A 101 2.25 16.12 -7.50
C ILE A 101 2.00 17.17 -8.57
N ASP A 102 0.74 17.40 -8.91
CA ASP A 102 0.32 18.38 -9.92
C ASP A 102 -0.46 19.53 -9.26
N ARG A 103 -0.56 20.66 -9.96
CA ARG A 103 -1.23 21.87 -9.50
C ARG A 103 -2.07 22.51 -10.61
N GLN A 104 -3.31 22.86 -10.26
CA GLN A 104 -4.20 23.72 -11.04
C GLN A 104 -4.65 24.91 -10.18
N GLY A 105 -3.92 26.03 -10.24
CA GLY A 105 -4.11 27.15 -9.31
C GLY A 105 -3.85 26.74 -7.87
N CYS A 106 -4.79 26.98 -6.95
CA CYS A 106 -4.68 26.49 -5.57
C CYS A 106 -5.21 25.06 -5.34
N ARG A 107 -5.57 24.33 -6.41
CA ARG A 107 -5.95 22.91 -6.33
C ARG A 107 -4.73 22.05 -6.62
N PHE A 108 -4.47 21.06 -5.77
CA PHE A 108 -3.35 20.15 -5.88
C PHE A 108 -3.86 18.72 -6.03
N ASP A 109 -3.23 17.99 -6.95
CA ASP A 109 -3.55 16.59 -7.24
C ASP A 109 -2.28 15.76 -6.98
N VAL A 110 -2.30 14.98 -5.89
CA VAL A 110 -1.25 14.02 -5.56
C VAL A 110 -1.63 12.67 -6.11
N VAL A 111 -0.81 12.15 -7.03
CA VAL A 111 -1.01 10.85 -7.67
C VAL A 111 0.08 9.92 -7.19
N VAL A 112 -0.27 8.94 -6.36
CA VAL A 112 0.63 7.86 -5.95
C VAL A 112 0.41 6.68 -6.87
N ARG A 113 1.43 6.32 -7.65
CA ARG A 113 1.44 5.15 -8.52
C ARG A 113 2.36 4.11 -7.92
N LEU A 114 1.87 2.91 -7.68
CA LEU A 114 2.67 1.80 -7.17
C LEU A 114 2.60 0.63 -8.15
N ARG A 115 3.74 -0.01 -8.35
CA ARG A 115 3.86 -1.25 -9.12
C ARG A 115 4.85 -2.16 -8.42
N THR A 116 4.42 -3.35 -8.01
CA THR A 116 5.29 -4.27 -7.26
C THR A 116 6.02 -5.21 -8.22
N GLU A 117 5.37 -5.66 -9.29
CA GLU A 117 5.99 -6.50 -10.32
C GLU A 117 6.05 -5.82 -11.69
N PRO A 118 7.07 -6.07 -12.53
CA PRO A 118 7.24 -5.39 -13.82
C PRO A 118 6.06 -5.53 -14.80
N ASN A 119 5.30 -6.62 -14.72
CA ASN A 119 4.16 -6.94 -15.58
C ASN A 119 2.79 -6.73 -14.89
N GLU A 120 2.79 -6.18 -13.67
CA GLU A 120 1.57 -5.85 -12.94
C GLU A 120 1.05 -4.47 -13.38
N SER A 121 -0.27 -4.32 -13.37
CA SER A 121 -0.91 -3.00 -13.55
C SER A 121 -0.58 -2.07 -12.39
N ASP A 122 -0.50 -0.77 -12.66
CA ASP A 122 -0.29 0.22 -11.61
C ASP A 122 -1.49 0.31 -10.67
N ASP A 123 -1.22 0.26 -9.37
CA ASP A 123 -2.14 0.72 -8.34
C ASP A 123 -2.05 2.25 -8.26
N ILE A 124 -3.13 2.94 -8.64
CA ILE A 124 -3.18 4.40 -8.71
C ILE A 124 -4.09 4.94 -7.61
N PHE A 125 -3.51 5.76 -6.74
CA PHE A 125 -4.25 6.48 -5.70
C PHE A 125 -4.20 7.98 -5.98
N ASN A 126 -5.38 8.59 -6.13
CA ASN A 126 -5.52 10.00 -6.44
C ASN A 126 -6.06 10.76 -5.23
N TYR A 127 -5.31 11.75 -4.78
CA TYR A 127 -5.67 12.61 -3.66
C TYR A 127 -5.72 14.04 -4.14
N VAL A 128 -6.86 14.68 -3.91
CA VAL A 128 -7.10 16.04 -4.35
C VAL A 128 -7.42 16.88 -3.14
N PHE A 129 -6.74 18.01 -3.02
CA PHE A 129 -7.05 19.02 -2.00
C PHE A 129 -6.88 20.42 -2.56
N GLN A 130 -7.48 21.39 -1.87
CA GLN A 130 -7.44 22.78 -2.26
C GLN A 130 -6.94 23.61 -1.09
N LEU A 131 -5.99 24.49 -1.38
CA LEU A 131 -5.51 25.50 -0.43
C LEU A 131 -6.38 26.76 -0.51
N PRO A 132 -6.52 27.49 0.61
CA PRO A 132 -7.13 28.81 0.58
C PRO A 132 -6.26 29.75 -0.26
N ASN A 133 -6.90 30.48 -1.16
CA ASN A 133 -6.24 31.60 -1.83
C ASN A 133 -6.25 32.78 -0.85
N GLN A 134 -5.09 33.15 -0.32
CA GLN A 134 -4.98 34.32 0.58
C GLN A 134 -4.84 35.58 -0.29
N PRO A 135 -5.69 36.60 -0.09
CA PRO A 135 -5.65 37.85 -0.86
C PRO A 135 -4.47 38.74 -0.48
#